data_AF-A0A2M8C091-F1
#
_entry.id   AF-A0A2M8C091-F1
#
_cell.length_a   1.000
_cell.length_b   1.000
_cell.length_c   1.000
_cell.angle_alpha   90.00
_cell.angle_beta   90.00
_cell.angle_gamma   90.00
#
_symmetry.space_group_name_H-M   'P 1'
#
loop_
_entity.id
_entity.type
_entity.pdbx_description
1 polymer ?
#
loop_
_entity_poly.entity_id
_entity_poly.type
_entity_poly.pdbx_seq_one_letter_code
_entity_poly.pdbx_strand_id
1 'polypeptide(L)' 'GYELAKGRSLPEIHNSMAQVTEGIYATMATHHLAQELGTKLPITEIIYNVLFHDLPVKEAENAFRRLI' A
#
# COMPACT_ATOMS: atom_id res chain seq x y z
N GLY A 1 -1.82 -5.75 5.36
CA GLY A 1 -3.02 -5.14 5.97
C GLY A 1 -3.00 -5.23 7.48
N TYR A 2 -3.39 -6.38 8.03
CA TYR A 2 -3.54 -6.57 9.49
C TYR A 2 -2.30 -6.21 10.33
N GLU A 3 -1.12 -6.70 9.95
CA GLU A 3 0.11 -6.40 10.71
C GLU A 3 0.59 -4.95 10.56
N LEU A 4 0.35 -4.32 9.39
CA LEU A 4 0.61 -2.88 9.21
C LEU A 4 -0.30 -2.03 10.10
N ALA A 5 -1.56 -2.44 10.27
CA ALA A 5 -2.49 -1.76 11.17
C ALA A 5 -2.11 -1.87 12.65
N LYS A 6 -1.29 -2.87 13.02
CA LYS A 6 -0.66 -2.98 14.35
C LYS A 6 0.61 -2.14 14.51
N GLY A 7 1.03 -1.43 13.45
CA GLY A 7 2.23 -0.59 13.46
C GLY A 7 3.54 -1.34 13.21
N ARG A 8 3.49 -2.61 12.77
CA ARG A 8 4.71 -3.34 12.39
C ARG A 8 5.24 -2.84 11.05
N SER A 9 6.56 -2.81 10.92
CA SER A 9 7.23 -2.40 9.69
C SER A 9 7.20 -3.50 8.63
N LEU A 10 7.31 -3.13 7.35
CA LEU A 10 7.35 -4.09 6.26
C LEU A 10 8.48 -5.13 6.37
N PRO A 11 9.72 -4.77 6.76
CA PRO A 11 10.79 -5.75 6.98
C PRO A 11 10.43 -6.79 8.05
N GLU A 12 9.84 -6.37 9.18
CA GLU A 12 9.41 -7.28 10.24
C GLU A 12 8.30 -8.22 9.77
N ILE A 13 7.38 -7.70 8.97
CA ILE A 13 6.27 -8.47 8.43
C ILE A 13 6.79 -9.50 7.41
N HIS A 14 7.65 -9.08 6.47
CA HIS A 14 8.25 -9.92 5.45
C HIS A 14 9.03 -11.11 6.05
N ASN A 15 9.80 -10.87 7.11
CA ASN A 15 10.55 -11.92 7.80
C ASN A 15 9.67 -12.90 8.59
N SER A 16 8.38 -12.58 8.81
CA SER A 16 7.48 -13.41 9.63
C SER A 16 6.42 -14.18 8.83
N MET A 17 6.13 -13.81 7.57
CA MET A 17 5.04 -14.41 6.80
C MET A 17 5.25 -14.33 5.27
N ALA A 18 5.15 -15.49 4.58
CA ALA A 18 5.25 -15.55 3.12
C ALA A 18 4.06 -14.93 2.37
N GLN A 19 2.85 -15.03 2.92
CA GLN A 19 1.61 -14.62 2.24
C GLN A 19 1.44 -13.09 2.10
N VAL A 20 2.21 -12.30 2.84
CA VAL A 20 2.21 -10.81 2.76
C VAL A 20 2.73 -10.33 1.41
N THR A 21 3.56 -11.16 0.78
CA THR A 21 4.26 -10.89 -0.47
C THR A 21 3.31 -10.65 -1.65
N GLU A 22 2.15 -11.32 -1.70
CA GLU A 22 1.19 -11.18 -2.80
C GLU A 22 0.63 -9.76 -2.89
N GLY A 23 0.16 -9.19 -1.78
CA GLY A 23 -0.43 -7.86 -1.74
C GLY A 23 0.57 -6.75 -2.08
N ILE A 24 1.85 -6.94 -1.74
CA ILE A 24 2.94 -6.01 -2.09
C ILE A 24 3.15 -6.00 -3.61
N TYR A 25 3.33 -7.18 -4.22
CA TYR A 25 3.54 -7.28 -5.66
C TYR A 25 2.31 -6.88 -6.47
N ALA A 26 1.11 -7.24 -6.03
CA ALA A 26 -0.13 -6.82 -6.68
C ALA A 26 -0.27 -5.29 -6.67
N THR A 27 0.01 -4.64 -5.55
CA THR A 27 -0.02 -3.17 -5.46
C THR A 27 1.01 -2.54 -6.40
N MET A 28 2.24 -3.07 -6.42
CA MET A 28 3.31 -2.59 -7.30
C MET A 28 2.92 -2.73 -8.78
N ALA A 29 2.49 -3.92 -9.21
CA ALA A 29 2.08 -4.18 -10.59
C ALA A 29 0.89 -3.29 -11.01
N THR A 30 -0.10 -3.13 -10.13
CA THR A 30 -1.29 -2.30 -10.40
C THR A 30 -0.91 -0.82 -10.52
N HIS A 31 -0.02 -0.32 -9.66
CA HIS A 31 0.49 1.05 -9.74
C HIS A 31 1.25 1.28 -11.04
N HIS A 32 2.15 0.37 -11.43
CA HIS A 32 2.91 0.46 -12.68
C HIS A 32 1.98 0.47 -13.90
N LEU A 33 1.01 -0.45 -13.95
CA LEU A 33 0.04 -0.51 -15.04
C LEU A 33 -0.80 0.78 -15.14
N ALA A 34 -1.18 1.37 -14.01
CA ALA A 34 -1.90 2.64 -13.97
C ALA A 34 -1.09 3.79 -14.57
N GLN A 35 0.22 3.85 -14.31
CA GLN A 35 1.13 4.84 -14.90
C GLN A 35 1.25 4.65 -16.42
N GLU A 36 1.42 3.40 -16.89
CA GLU A 36 1.50 3.09 -18.33
C GLU A 36 0.23 3.47 -19.08
N LEU A 37 -0.93 3.23 -18.46
CA LEU A 37 -2.25 3.54 -19.05
C LEU A 37 -2.68 4.99 -18.82
N GLY A 38 -1.88 5.81 -18.12
CA GLY A 38 -2.25 7.19 -17.76
C GLY A 38 -3.56 7.29 -16.94
N THR A 39 -3.90 6.23 -16.21
CA THR A 39 -5.17 6.10 -15.48
C THR A 39 -4.96 6.36 -14.00
N LYS A 40 -5.82 7.17 -13.39
CA LYS A 40 -5.75 7.45 -11.96
C LYS A 40 -6.40 6.34 -11.14
N LEU A 41 -5.62 5.71 -10.27
CA LEU A 41 -6.11 4.76 -9.27
C LEU A 41 -5.79 5.29 -7.86
N PRO A 42 -6.60 6.23 -7.33
CA PRO A 42 -6.28 6.96 -6.11
C PRO A 42 -6.18 6.06 -4.86
N ILE A 43 -6.95 4.96 -4.80
CA ILE A 43 -6.82 3.98 -3.72
C ILE A 43 -5.49 3.23 -3.82
N THR A 44 -5.11 2.81 -5.04
CA THR A 44 -3.82 2.14 -5.29
C THR A 44 -2.65 3.06 -4.96
N GLU A 45 -2.72 4.35 -5.30
CA GLU A 45 -1.68 5.33 -4.92
C GLU A 45 -1.52 5.44 -3.40
N ILE A 46 -2.63 5.52 -2.66
CA ILE A 46 -2.57 5.59 -1.18
C ILE A 46 -1.88 4.33 -0.62
N ILE A 47 -2.28 3.15 -1.09
CA ILE A 47 -1.68 1.88 -0.63
C ILE A 47 -0.20 1.80 -1.04
N TYR A 48 0.13 2.20 -2.26
CA TYR A 48 1.51 2.24 -2.76
C TYR A 48 2.39 3.13 -1.87
N ASN A 49 1.91 4.32 -1.49
CA ASN A 49 2.65 5.23 -0.62
C ASN A 49 2.85 4.68 0.79
N VAL A 50 1.88 3.95 1.35
CA VAL A 50 2.06 3.25 2.63
C VAL A 50 3.14 2.18 2.54
N LEU A 51 3.19 1.46 1.41
CA LEU A 51 4.10 0.32 1.25
C LEU A 51 5.51 0.71 0.82
N PHE A 52 5.67 1.78 0.05
CA PHE A 52 6.95 2.09 -0.62
C PHE A 52 7.49 3.48 -0.33
N HIS A 53 6.72 4.34 0.35
CA HIS A 53 7.11 5.72 0.69
C HIS A 53 6.86 6.07 2.16
N ASP A 54 6.72 5.06 3.02
CA ASP A 54 6.54 5.22 4.47
C ASP A 54 5.41 6.17 4.89
N LEU A 55 4.35 6.29 4.06
CA LEU A 55 3.18 7.10 4.41
C LEU A 55 2.54 6.53 5.69
N PRO A 56 2.43 7.32 6.77
CA PRO A 56 1.84 6.84 8.01
C PRO A 56 0.40 6.37 7.79
N VAL A 57 0.02 5.23 8.38
CA VAL A 57 -1.33 4.65 8.23
C VAL A 57 -2.43 5.65 8.60
N LYS A 58 -2.17 6.53 9.58
CA LYS A 58 -3.13 7.57 9.97
C LYS A 58 -3.35 8.63 8.89
N GLU A 59 -2.30 8.97 8.15
CA GLU A 59 -2.39 9.89 7.02
C GLU A 59 -3.08 9.24 5.83
N ALA A 60 -2.78 7.96 5.57
CA ALA A 60 -3.46 7.16 4.55
C ALA A 60 -4.97 7.05 4.83
N GLU A 61 -5.38 6.85 6.09
CA GLU A 61 -6.79 6.87 6.50
C GLU A 61 -7.46 8.20 6.15
N ASN A 62 -6.80 9.33 6.49
CA ASN A 62 -7.31 10.67 6.19
C ASN A 62 -7.40 10.93 4.68
N ALA A 63 -6.43 10.45 3.90
CA ALA A 63 -6.45 10.56 2.44
C ALA A 63 -7.61 9.75 1.84
N PHE A 64 -7.81 8.51 2.31
CA PHE A 64 -8.90 7.65 1.86
C PHE A 64 -10.28 8.26 2.15
N ARG A 65 -10.48 8.81 3.36
CA ARG A 65 -11.73 9.49 3.75
C ARG A 65 -12.08 10.71 2.90
N ARG A 66 -11.14 11.30 2.16
CA ARG A 66 -11.40 12.43 1.26
C ARG A 66 -11.85 11.98 -0.14
N LEU A 67 -11.71 10.69 -0.46
CA LEU A 67 -12.11 10.11 -1.75
C LEU A 67 -13.58 9.68 -1.79
N ILE A 68 -14.20 9.49 -0.62
CA ILE A 68 -15.58 9.04 -0.42
C ILE A 68 -16.39 10.12 0.29
#